data_AF-A0A2G4JHU0-F1
#
_entry.id   AF-A0A2G4JHU0-F1
#
_cell.length_a   1.000
_cell.length_b   1.000
_cell.length_c   1.000
_cell.angle_alpha   90.00
_cell.angle_beta   90.00
_cell.angle_gamma   90.00
#
_symmetry.space_group_name_H-M   'P 1'
#
loop_
_entity.id
_entity.type
_entity.pdbx_description
1 polymer ?
#
loop_
_entity_poly.entity_id
_entity_poly.type
_entity_poly.pdbx_seq_one_letter_code
_entity_poly.pdbx_strand_id
1 'polypeptide(L)'
;MDWSLNPRRPLWLGVVVWLLTAVLSAQQSTLTPAEQQRRKDLEAELQDIAVVERRVMIPMKDGVRLATDIYRPKAATGKYPIVFVKTPYNFNFWDVRNGVPADMSTILAAIKRGYAYVGQNERGHFYSEGNYDILGAPITDGYETVDYLTKQ
;
A
#
# COMPACT_ATOMS: atom_id res chain seq x y z
N MET A 1 -66.15 44.80 1.63
CA MET A 1 -65.59 43.71 0.81
C MET A 1 -64.89 42.76 1.75
N ASP A 2 -65.59 41.66 2.04
CA ASP A 2 -65.06 40.45 2.67
C ASP A 2 -64.08 39.76 1.71
N TRP A 3 -63.00 39.17 2.23
CA TRP A 3 -62.52 37.83 1.86
C TRP A 3 -61.26 37.45 2.67
N SER A 4 -61.52 36.73 3.77
CA SER A 4 -60.79 35.56 4.30
C SER A 4 -59.26 35.38 4.13
N LEU A 5 -58.63 35.04 5.26
CA LEU A 5 -57.75 33.89 5.50
C LEU A 5 -56.90 33.36 4.33
N ASN A 6 -55.57 33.43 4.48
CA ASN A 6 -54.69 32.40 3.93
C ASN A 6 -53.56 32.04 4.91
N PRO A 7 -53.57 30.82 5.50
CA PRO A 7 -52.55 30.33 6.41
C PRO A 7 -51.59 29.41 5.65
N ARG A 8 -50.31 29.77 5.48
CA ARG A 8 -49.27 28.79 5.07
C ARG A 8 -47.94 29.05 5.75
N ARG A 9 -47.65 28.22 6.76
CA ARG A 9 -46.33 27.97 7.34
C ARG A 9 -45.32 27.61 6.25
N PRO A 10 -44.08 28.13 6.26
CA PRO A 10 -42.99 27.46 5.58
C PRO A 10 -42.37 26.42 6.53
N LEU A 11 -42.72 25.16 6.28
CA LEU A 11 -41.98 23.97 6.72
C LEU A 11 -40.57 24.02 6.11
N TRP A 12 -39.53 24.31 6.89
CA TRP A 12 -38.14 24.03 6.50
C TRP A 12 -37.35 23.52 7.71
N LEU A 13 -37.69 22.32 8.18
CA LEU A 13 -36.92 21.60 9.20
C LEU A 13 -36.75 20.12 8.80
N GLY A 14 -36.50 19.86 7.52
CA GLY A 14 -36.57 18.49 6.98
C GLY A 14 -35.60 18.14 5.84
N VAL A 15 -34.49 18.84 5.65
CA VAL A 15 -33.54 18.50 4.55
C VAL A 15 -32.11 18.17 5.04
N VAL A 16 -31.74 18.44 6.29
CA VAL A 16 -30.33 18.29 6.72
C VAL A 16 -29.93 16.83 7.04
N VAL A 17 -30.87 15.90 7.20
CA VAL A 17 -30.57 14.52 7.66
C VAL A 17 -30.41 13.48 6.53
N TRP A 18 -30.53 13.88 5.24
CA TRP A 18 -30.39 12.94 4.12
C TRP A 18 -29.06 13.04 3.34
N LEU A 19 -28.18 13.98 3.68
CA LEU A 19 -26.87 14.11 3.01
C LEU A 19 -25.73 13.36 3.72
N LEU A 20 -25.92 12.88 4.94
CA LEU A 20 -24.90 12.13 5.69
C LEU A 20 -24.85 10.64 5.35
N THR A 21 -25.93 10.05 4.85
CA THR A 21 -25.97 8.62 4.50
C THR A 21 -25.40 8.32 3.11
N ALA A 22 -25.49 9.25 2.15
CA ALA A 22 -24.99 9.04 0.79
C ALA A 22 -23.46 9.05 0.67
N VAL A 23 -22.74 9.64 1.63
CA VAL A 23 -21.27 9.73 1.59
C VAL A 23 -20.59 8.46 2.14
N LEU A 24 -21.26 7.67 2.99
CA LEU A 24 -20.66 6.45 3.55
C LEU A 24 -20.55 5.29 2.55
N SER A 25 -21.41 5.24 1.52
CA SER A 25 -21.41 4.14 0.54
C SER A 25 -20.24 4.21 -0.45
N ALA A 26 -19.60 5.37 -0.60
CA ALA A 26 -18.49 5.57 -1.54
C ALA A 26 -17.13 5.06 -1.03
N GLN A 27 -17.09 4.49 0.18
CA GLN A 27 -15.86 4.09 0.85
C GLN A 27 -15.88 2.64 1.33
N GLN A 28 -16.69 1.79 0.69
CA GLN A 28 -16.63 0.35 0.93
C GLN A 28 -15.52 -0.27 0.06
N SER A 29 -14.58 -0.93 0.74
CA SER A 29 -13.59 -1.82 0.13
C SER A 29 -14.29 -2.79 -0.83
N THR A 30 -13.75 -2.96 -2.03
CA THR A 30 -14.26 -3.94 -3.02
C THR A 30 -14.04 -5.40 -2.58
N LEU A 31 -13.25 -5.63 -1.54
CA LEU A 31 -12.96 -6.96 -1.01
C LEU A 31 -14.15 -7.56 -0.25
N THR A 32 -14.44 -8.82 -0.55
CA THR A 32 -15.33 -9.69 0.22
C THR A 32 -14.82 -9.90 1.65
N PRO A 33 -15.68 -10.25 2.61
CA PRO A 33 -15.25 -10.56 3.98
C PRO A 33 -14.19 -11.68 4.05
N ALA A 34 -14.29 -12.69 3.18
CA ALA A 34 -13.33 -13.78 3.11
C ALA A 34 -11.94 -13.29 2.64
N GLU A 35 -11.89 -12.41 1.65
CA GLU A 35 -10.64 -11.80 1.19
C GLU A 35 -10.03 -10.91 2.27
N GLN A 36 -10.83 -10.12 2.98
CA GLN A 36 -10.35 -9.30 4.10
C GLN A 36 -9.75 -10.16 5.20
N GLN A 37 -10.40 -11.28 5.55
CA GLN A 37 -9.88 -12.21 6.55
C GLN A 37 -8.57 -12.83 6.10
N ARG A 38 -8.52 -13.37 4.87
CA ARG A 38 -7.30 -13.95 4.30
C ARG A 38 -6.12 -12.98 4.33
N ARG A 39 -6.35 -11.70 4.06
CA ARG A 39 -5.31 -10.66 4.12
C ARG A 39 -4.77 -10.44 5.53
N LYS A 40 -5.65 -10.41 6.52
CA LYS A 40 -5.27 -10.30 7.93
C LYS A 40 -4.47 -11.52 8.38
N ASP A 41 -4.88 -12.71 7.96
CA ASP A 41 -4.20 -13.97 8.29
C ASP A 41 -2.78 -13.99 7.69
N LEU A 42 -2.63 -13.59 6.42
CA LEU A 42 -1.33 -13.46 5.76
C LEU A 42 -0.41 -12.46 6.48
N GLU A 43 -0.92 -11.30 6.85
CA GLU A 43 -0.16 -10.31 7.62
C GLU A 43 0.27 -10.88 8.96
N ALA A 44 -0.65 -11.48 9.71
CA ALA A 44 -0.38 -12.03 11.04
C ALA A 44 0.70 -13.12 10.96
N GLU A 45 0.62 -14.01 9.97
CA GLU A 45 1.62 -15.05 9.77
C GLU A 45 2.98 -14.45 9.39
N LEU A 46 3.03 -13.46 8.50
CA LEU A 46 4.28 -12.75 8.19
C LEU A 46 4.89 -12.09 9.42
N GLN A 47 4.07 -11.44 10.26
CA GLN A 47 4.54 -10.82 11.50
C GLN A 47 5.07 -11.84 12.51
N ASP A 48 4.56 -13.06 12.50
CA ASP A 48 5.07 -14.15 13.34
C ASP A 48 6.47 -14.58 12.88
N ILE A 49 6.66 -14.84 11.58
CA ILE A 49 7.87 -15.48 11.07
C ILE A 49 8.92 -14.53 10.46
N ALA A 50 8.59 -13.27 10.21
CA ALA A 50 9.47 -12.27 9.59
C ALA A 50 9.63 -11.00 10.44
N VAL A 51 10.81 -10.38 10.36
CA VAL A 51 10.97 -8.96 10.67
C VAL A 51 10.47 -8.19 9.45
N VAL A 52 9.47 -7.33 9.66
CA VAL A 52 8.82 -6.55 8.60
C VAL A 52 9.16 -5.07 8.77
N GLU A 53 9.88 -4.52 7.79
CA GLU A 53 10.16 -3.09 7.70
C GLU A 53 9.48 -2.52 6.47
N ARG A 54 8.67 -1.48 6.67
CA ARG A 54 7.91 -0.87 5.58
C ARG A 54 8.42 0.53 5.30
N ARG A 55 8.41 0.89 4.03
CA ARG A 55 8.77 2.23 3.54
C ARG A 55 10.17 2.67 3.99
N VAL A 56 11.13 1.74 3.99
CA VAL A 56 12.55 2.05 4.13
C VAL A 56 12.97 2.87 2.92
N MET A 57 13.49 4.07 3.16
CA MET A 57 13.90 4.99 2.10
C MET A 57 15.38 4.74 1.76
N ILE A 58 15.64 3.91 0.76
CA ILE A 58 17.00 3.56 0.33
C ILE A 58 17.57 4.70 -0.50
N PRO A 59 18.70 5.32 -0.11
CA PRO A 59 19.29 6.42 -0.85
C PRO A 59 20.03 5.93 -2.10
N MET A 60 19.74 6.55 -3.24
CA MET A 60 20.50 6.43 -4.48
C MET A 60 21.66 7.44 -4.47
N LYS A 61 22.64 7.25 -5.37
CA LYS A 61 23.84 8.10 -5.44
C LYS A 61 23.55 9.57 -5.74
N ASP A 62 22.47 9.84 -6.46
CA ASP A 62 22.02 11.19 -6.79
C ASP A 62 21.18 11.86 -5.68
N GLY A 63 21.03 11.18 -4.53
CA GLY A 63 20.35 11.69 -3.34
C GLY A 63 18.84 11.41 -3.31
N VAL A 64 18.25 10.93 -4.41
CA VAL A 64 16.86 10.46 -4.42
C VAL A 64 16.74 9.18 -3.60
N ARG A 65 15.64 9.03 -2.87
CA ARG A 65 15.39 7.85 -2.06
C ARG A 65 14.23 7.03 -2.61
N LEU A 66 14.42 5.72 -2.70
CA LEU A 66 13.42 4.78 -3.19
C LEU A 66 12.77 4.05 -2.03
N ALA A 67 11.44 4.10 -1.96
CA ALA A 67 10.67 3.44 -0.93
C ALA A 67 10.69 1.92 -1.11
N THR A 68 11.04 1.22 -0.04
CA THR A 68 11.32 -0.20 -0.05
C THR A 68 10.71 -0.89 1.17
N ASP A 69 9.94 -1.94 0.95
CA ASP A 69 9.49 -2.85 2.00
C ASP A 69 10.44 -4.05 2.07
N ILE A 70 10.94 -4.36 3.26
CA ILE A 70 11.94 -5.40 3.52
C ILE A 70 11.37 -6.41 4.51
N TYR A 71 11.34 -7.68 4.11
CA TYR A 71 10.89 -8.81 4.91
C TYR A 71 12.07 -9.75 5.13
N ARG A 72 12.46 -9.97 6.37
CA ARG A 72 13.59 -10.85 6.74
C ARG A 72 13.12 -12.04 7.58
N PRO A 73 13.50 -13.28 7.27
CA PRO A 73 13.11 -14.44 8.07
C PRO A 73 13.70 -14.35 9.49
N LYS A 74 12.88 -14.43 10.54
CA LYS A 74 13.33 -14.41 11.94
C LYS A 74 14.15 -15.64 12.31
N ALA A 75 13.84 -16.79 11.70
CA ALA A 75 14.52 -18.05 11.98
C ALA A 75 15.93 -18.12 11.38
N ALA A 76 16.27 -17.24 10.42
CA ALA A 76 17.60 -17.21 9.83
C ALA A 76 18.53 -16.37 10.70
N THR A 77 19.72 -16.89 10.99
CA THR A 77 20.80 -16.14 11.63
C THR A 77 21.90 -15.88 10.60
N GLY A 78 22.45 -14.67 10.60
CA GLY A 78 23.48 -14.27 9.63
C GLY A 78 22.91 -13.89 8.26
N LYS A 79 23.64 -14.22 7.19
CA LYS A 79 23.29 -13.85 5.80
C LYS A 79 22.32 -14.85 5.18
N TYR A 80 21.39 -14.37 4.36
CA TYR A 80 20.42 -15.17 3.62
C TYR A 80 20.23 -14.60 2.20
N PRO A 81 19.79 -15.43 1.24
CA PRO A 81 19.50 -14.96 -0.12
C PRO A 81 18.32 -13.99 -0.14
N ILE A 82 18.31 -13.09 -1.13
CA ILE A 82 17.29 -12.06 -1.30
C ILE A 82 16.52 -12.32 -2.61
N VAL A 83 15.19 -12.28 -2.52
CA VAL A 83 14.30 -12.07 -3.68
C VAL A 83 14.04 -10.57 -3.78
N PHE A 84 14.61 -9.92 -4.79
CA PHE A 84 14.42 -8.50 -5.04
C PHE A 84 13.41 -8.26 -6.16
N VAL A 85 12.40 -7.44 -5.88
CA VAL A 85 11.36 -7.04 -6.83
C VAL A 85 11.31 -5.52 -6.88
N LYS A 86 11.63 -4.97 -8.05
CA LYS A 86 11.44 -3.55 -8.37
C LYS A 86 10.15 -3.43 -9.20
N THR A 87 9.24 -2.53 -8.81
CA THR A 87 7.90 -2.47 -9.39
C THR A 87 7.40 -1.04 -9.62
N PRO A 88 6.82 -0.75 -10.80
CA PRO A 88 6.10 0.50 -11.05
C PRO A 88 4.65 0.43 -10.52
N TYR A 89 4.29 -0.54 -9.68
CA TYR A 89 2.94 -0.71 -9.15
C TYR A 89 2.88 -0.49 -7.63
N ASN A 90 1.70 -0.16 -7.12
CA ASN A 90 1.51 0.09 -5.69
C ASN A 90 1.77 -1.19 -4.91
N PHE A 91 2.80 -1.17 -4.05
CA PHE A 91 3.12 -2.32 -3.19
C PHE A 91 2.41 -2.26 -1.83
N ASN A 92 1.63 -1.20 -1.56
CA ASN A 92 1.04 -0.99 -0.25
C ASN A 92 -0.11 -1.98 -0.07
N PHE A 93 0.14 -2.98 0.74
CA PHE A 93 -0.83 -4.01 1.08
C PHE A 93 -2.13 -3.45 1.69
N TRP A 94 -2.13 -2.26 2.26
CA TRP A 94 -3.34 -1.69 2.86
C TRP A 94 -4.15 -0.84 1.89
N ASP A 95 -3.61 -0.49 0.72
CA ASP A 95 -4.35 0.24 -0.31
C ASP A 95 -5.15 -0.72 -1.20
N VAL A 96 -6.47 -0.66 -1.04
CA VAL A 96 -7.43 -1.51 -1.77
C VAL A 96 -8.35 -0.69 -2.67
N ARG A 97 -8.13 0.63 -2.76
CA ARG A 97 -9.10 1.60 -3.33
C ARG A 97 -9.32 1.44 -4.83
N ASN A 98 -8.31 0.96 -5.55
CA ASN A 98 -8.40 0.74 -7.00
C ASN A 98 -9.00 -0.62 -7.38
N GLY A 99 -9.38 -1.45 -6.41
CA GLY A 99 -9.90 -2.80 -6.64
C GLY A 99 -8.86 -3.82 -7.12
N VAL A 100 -7.56 -3.46 -7.12
CA VAL A 100 -6.44 -4.34 -7.49
C VAL A 100 -5.43 -4.36 -6.33
N PRO A 101 -5.79 -4.97 -5.19
CA PRO A 101 -4.97 -4.93 -3.99
C PRO A 101 -3.72 -5.81 -4.12
N ALA A 102 -2.60 -5.36 -3.55
CA ALA A 102 -1.37 -6.16 -3.52
C ALA A 102 -1.55 -7.48 -2.75
N ASP A 103 -0.86 -8.55 -3.16
CA ASP A 103 -0.86 -9.86 -2.51
C ASP A 103 0.50 -10.16 -1.87
N MET A 104 0.47 -10.67 -0.64
CA MET A 104 1.66 -11.02 0.16
C MET A 104 1.95 -12.53 0.16
N SER A 105 1.16 -13.35 -0.54
CA SER A 105 1.35 -14.80 -0.55
C SER A 105 2.76 -15.21 -1.05
N THR A 106 3.29 -14.52 -2.05
CA THR A 106 4.64 -14.76 -2.59
C THR A 106 5.73 -14.35 -1.61
N ILE A 107 5.53 -13.26 -0.88
CA ILE A 107 6.42 -12.79 0.19
C ILE A 107 6.49 -13.84 1.30
N LEU A 108 5.32 -14.27 1.81
CA LEU A 108 5.24 -15.32 2.82
C LEU A 108 5.92 -16.61 2.35
N ALA A 109 5.69 -17.01 1.12
CA ALA A 109 6.29 -18.21 0.55
C ALA A 109 7.82 -18.11 0.36
N ALA A 110 8.36 -16.90 0.16
CA ALA A 110 9.80 -16.66 0.14
C ALA A 110 10.40 -16.78 1.55
N ILE A 111 9.76 -16.14 2.54
CA ILE A 111 10.18 -16.18 3.95
C ILE A 111 10.19 -17.62 4.48
N LYS A 112 9.13 -18.39 4.23
CA LYS A 112 9.04 -19.81 4.60
C LYS A 112 10.16 -20.67 4.01
N ARG A 113 10.75 -20.25 2.88
CA ARG A 113 11.87 -20.93 2.23
C ARG A 113 13.25 -20.39 2.64
N GLY A 114 13.30 -19.47 3.61
CA GLY A 114 14.53 -18.89 4.12
C GLY A 114 15.11 -17.76 3.26
N TYR A 115 14.32 -17.18 2.35
CA TYR A 115 14.73 -16.00 1.58
C TYR A 115 14.22 -14.73 2.29
N ALA A 116 15.01 -13.66 2.27
CA ALA A 116 14.43 -12.34 2.42
C ALA A 116 13.68 -11.93 1.16
N TYR A 117 12.68 -11.08 1.32
CA TYR A 117 11.94 -10.50 0.21
C TYR A 117 12.02 -8.97 0.31
N VAL A 118 12.34 -8.33 -0.80
CA VAL A 118 12.46 -6.88 -0.89
C VAL A 118 11.62 -6.37 -2.05
N GLY A 119 10.59 -5.59 -1.74
CA GLY A 119 9.75 -4.91 -2.72
C GLY A 119 10.07 -3.42 -2.76
N GLN A 120 10.41 -2.87 -3.92
CA GLN A 120 10.77 -1.46 -4.08
C GLN A 120 9.91 -0.79 -5.15
N ASN A 121 9.41 0.42 -4.85
CA ASN A 121 8.79 1.25 -5.87
C ASN A 121 9.83 1.97 -6.72
N GLU A 122 9.59 1.99 -8.02
CA GLU A 122 10.44 2.71 -8.97
C GLU A 122 10.49 4.22 -8.67
N ARG A 123 11.58 4.85 -9.11
CA ARG A 123 11.81 6.28 -9.00
C ARG A 123 10.61 7.09 -9.50
N GLY A 124 10.26 8.11 -8.71
CA GLY A 124 9.16 9.03 -8.97
C GLY A 124 7.77 8.38 -8.94
N HIS A 125 7.67 7.13 -8.48
CA HIS A 125 6.41 6.41 -8.45
C HIS A 125 6.00 6.03 -7.02
N PHE A 126 4.69 6.12 -6.74
CA PHE A 126 4.07 5.91 -5.44
C PHE A 126 4.80 6.62 -4.28
N TYR A 127 5.58 5.87 -3.51
CA TYR A 127 6.22 6.34 -2.29
C TYR A 127 7.70 6.71 -2.49
N SER A 128 8.24 6.46 -3.68
CA SER A 128 9.62 6.80 -4.05
C SER A 128 9.71 8.25 -4.51
N GLU A 129 10.83 8.88 -4.21
CA GLU A 129 11.15 10.23 -4.66
C GLU A 129 11.60 10.25 -6.13
N GLY A 130 11.75 11.46 -6.69
CA GLY A 130 12.24 11.69 -8.06
C GLY A 130 11.13 11.86 -9.09
N ASN A 131 11.48 11.73 -10.37
CA ASN A 131 10.55 11.86 -11.49
C ASN A 131 10.35 10.50 -12.14
N TYR A 132 9.10 10.15 -12.43
CA TYR A 132 8.77 8.88 -13.07
C TYR A 132 8.92 9.00 -14.59
N ASP A 133 9.65 8.06 -15.17
CA ASP A 133 9.79 7.88 -16.60
C ASP A 133 9.76 6.38 -16.91
N ILE A 134 8.90 5.97 -17.84
CA ILE A 134 8.61 4.56 -18.08
C ILE A 134 9.84 3.92 -18.72
N LEU A 135 10.46 2.97 -18.02
CA LEU A 135 11.76 2.38 -18.40
C LEU A 135 12.87 3.44 -18.56
N GLY A 136 12.69 4.58 -17.89
CA GLY A 136 13.53 5.76 -18.04
C GLY A 136 14.80 5.73 -17.21
N ALA A 137 15.54 6.84 -17.28
CA ALA A 137 16.75 7.03 -16.51
C ALA A 137 16.45 7.36 -15.03
N PRO A 138 17.36 7.00 -14.11
CA PRO A 138 18.61 6.28 -14.34
C PRO A 138 18.38 4.76 -14.32
N ILE A 139 19.07 4.06 -15.23
CA ILE A 139 19.09 2.58 -15.24
C ILE A 139 19.93 1.98 -14.08
N THR A 140 20.55 2.83 -13.26
CA THR A 140 21.43 2.43 -12.15
C THR A 140 20.69 2.11 -10.86
N ASP A 141 19.45 2.56 -10.67
CA ASP A 141 18.71 2.42 -9.41
C ASP A 141 18.62 0.96 -8.92
N GLY A 142 18.43 0.01 -9.85
CA GLY A 142 18.39 -1.41 -9.53
C GLY A 142 19.74 -1.93 -9.01
N TYR A 143 20.84 -1.53 -9.66
CA TYR A 143 22.19 -1.91 -9.24
C TYR A 143 22.54 -1.29 -7.90
N GLU A 144 22.24 0.00 -7.71
CA GLU A 144 22.52 0.73 -6.47
C GLU A 144 21.73 0.17 -5.28
N THR A 145 20.47 -0.23 -5.51
CA THR A 145 19.68 -0.91 -4.49
C THR A 145 20.28 -2.27 -4.13
N VAL A 146 20.70 -3.08 -5.09
CA VAL A 146 21.34 -4.37 -4.81
C VAL A 146 22.66 -4.17 -4.05
N ASP A 147 23.48 -3.19 -4.45
CA ASP A 147 24.72 -2.83 -3.75
C ASP A 147 24.44 -2.40 -2.29
N TYR A 148 23.39 -1.60 -2.06
CA TYR A 148 22.95 -1.25 -0.70
C TYR A 148 22.54 -2.47 0.12
N LEU A 149 21.72 -3.36 -0.45
CA LEU A 149 21.18 -4.55 0.24
C LEU A 149 22.26 -5.57 0.61
N THR A 150 23.31 -5.71 -0.21
CA THR A 150 24.40 -6.68 0.05
C THR A 150 25.38 -6.22 1.14
N LYS A 151 25.28 -4.95 1.56
CA LYS A 151 26.12 -4.32 2.61
C LYS A 151 25.44 -4.22 3.98
N GLN A 152 24.21 -4.71 4.10
CA GLN A 152 23.48 -4.78 5.37
C GLN A 152 24.10 -5.78 6.34
#